data_AF-A0AAI8MBG3-F1
#
_entry.id   AF-A0AAI8MBG3-F1
#
_cell.length_a   1.000
_cell.length_b   1.000
_cell.length_c   1.000
_cell.angle_alpha   90.00
_cell.angle_beta   90.00
_cell.angle_gamma   90.00
#
_symmetry.space_group_name_H-M   'P 1'
#
loop_
_entity.id
_entity.type
_entity.pdbx_description
1 polymer ?
#
loop_
_entity_poly.entity_id
_entity_poly.type
_entity_poly.pdbx_seq_one_letter_code
_entity_poly.pdbx_strand_id
1 'polypeptide(L)'
;MQGILAPVQFAVFLISLALVLRYLFTGEGFAVATASIVFKTLVLYAIMITGSIWEREVFGCYLFAPAFFWEDVFSFLVLALHTAYLLALFTGLGDPRQQMLLALAAYASYFVNATQFVLKLRAARRDERLALSAASSIPGSRA
;
A
#
# COMPACT_ATOMS: atom_id res chain seq x y z
N MET A 1 6.08 -4.78 14.48
CA MET A 1 5.04 -5.64 13.85
C MET A 1 4.86 -5.44 12.33
N GLN A 2 5.31 -4.35 11.68
CA GLN A 2 5.11 -4.11 10.23
C GLN A 2 5.86 -5.05 9.26
N GLY A 3 6.90 -5.75 9.69
CA GLY A 3 7.77 -6.54 8.80
C GLY A 3 7.10 -7.73 8.09
N ILE A 4 6.06 -8.33 8.70
CA ILE A 4 5.32 -9.46 8.12
C ILE A 4 4.07 -8.98 7.37
N LEU A 5 3.46 -7.89 7.83
CA LEU A 5 2.23 -7.35 7.24
C LEU A 5 2.45 -6.88 5.80
N ALA A 6 3.57 -6.21 5.52
CA ALA A 6 3.86 -5.71 4.17
C ALA A 6 3.99 -6.82 3.10
N PRO A 7 4.75 -7.91 3.32
CA PRO A 7 4.78 -9.04 2.39
C PRO A 7 3.42 -9.70 2.16
N VAL A 8 2.63 -9.88 3.22
CA VAL A 8 1.29 -10.47 3.12
C VAL A 8 0.35 -9.57 2.31
N GLN A 9 0.36 -8.26 2.58
CA GLN A 9 -0.42 -7.27 1.82
C GLN A 9 -0.03 -7.28 0.34
N PHE A 10 1.26 -7.41 0.04
CA PHE A 10 1.75 -7.50 -1.33
C PHE A 10 1.30 -8.79 -2.03
N ALA A 11 1.31 -9.93 -1.35
CA ALA A 11 0.79 -11.19 -1.90
C ALA A 11 -0.72 -11.11 -2.18
N VAL A 12 -1.50 -10.57 -1.24
CA VAL A 12 -2.94 -10.33 -1.41
C VAL A 12 -3.20 -9.40 -2.61
N PHE A 13 -2.38 -8.36 -2.77
CA PHE A 13 -2.45 -7.48 -3.94
C PHE A 13 -2.20 -8.23 -5.25
N LEU A 14 -1.15 -9.06 -5.34
CA LEU A 14 -0.84 -9.81 -6.56
C LEU A 14 -1.95 -10.80 -6.94
N ILE A 15 -2.54 -11.48 -5.96
CA ILE A 15 -3.67 -12.39 -6.18
C ILE A 15 -4.86 -11.60 -6.76
N SER A 16 -5.18 -10.46 -6.14
CA SER A 16 -6.29 -9.62 -6.60
C SER A 16 -6.05 -9.04 -8.00
N LEU A 17 -4.83 -8.60 -8.29
CA LEU A 17 -4.42 -8.17 -9.63
C LEU A 17 -4.58 -9.29 -10.67
N ALA A 18 -4.16 -10.52 -10.35
CA ALA A 18 -4.29 -11.66 -11.24
C ALA A 18 -5.78 -11.98 -11.53
N LEU A 19 -6.66 -11.87 -10.53
CA LEU A 19 -8.10 -12.05 -10.71
C LEU A 19 -8.72 -10.98 -11.62
N VAL A 20 -8.35 -9.70 -11.42
CA VAL A 20 -8.80 -8.59 -12.28
C VAL A 20 -8.32 -8.79 -13.72
N LEU A 21 -7.05 -9.12 -13.91
CA LEU A 21 -6.50 -9.36 -15.26
C LEU A 21 -7.14 -10.58 -15.92
N ARG A 22 -7.36 -11.68 -15.19
CA ARG A 22 -8.08 -12.85 -15.71
C ARG A 22 -9.44 -12.45 -16.24
N TYR A 23 -10.23 -11.71 -15.45
CA TYR A 23 -11.52 -11.24 -15.91
C TYR A 23 -11.42 -10.35 -17.15
N LEU A 24 -10.47 -9.41 -17.19
CA LEU A 24 -10.30 -8.51 -18.34
C LEU A 24 -9.92 -9.26 -19.63
N PHE A 25 -9.20 -10.38 -19.53
CA PHE A 25 -8.79 -11.18 -20.69
C PHE A 25 -9.81 -12.24 -21.10
N THR A 26 -10.49 -12.89 -20.15
CA THR A 26 -11.35 -14.05 -20.42
C THR A 26 -12.84 -13.76 -20.28
N GLY A 27 -13.21 -12.63 -19.66
CA GLY A 27 -14.59 -12.30 -19.30
C GLY A 27 -15.15 -13.11 -18.12
N GLU A 28 -14.36 -14.00 -17.50
CA GLU A 28 -14.81 -14.89 -16.42
C GLU A 28 -14.29 -14.47 -15.04
N GLY A 29 -15.02 -14.87 -13.99
CA GLY A 29 -14.57 -14.67 -12.61
C GLY A 29 -14.85 -13.27 -12.05
N PHE A 30 -15.75 -12.50 -12.68
CA PHE A 30 -16.14 -11.16 -12.22
C PHE A 30 -16.48 -11.11 -10.73
N ALA A 31 -17.31 -12.03 -10.24
CA ALA A 31 -17.73 -12.06 -8.85
C ALA A 31 -16.54 -12.25 -7.88
N VAL A 32 -15.58 -13.10 -8.23
CA VAL A 32 -14.38 -13.37 -7.41
C VAL A 32 -13.43 -12.18 -7.45
N ALA A 33 -13.23 -11.57 -8.62
CA ALA A 33 -12.45 -10.34 -8.76
C ALA A 33 -13.06 -9.20 -7.92
N THR A 34 -14.37 -8.98 -8.05
CA THR A 34 -15.12 -8.00 -7.26
C THR A 34 -15.02 -8.25 -5.75
N ALA A 35 -15.24 -9.49 -5.30
CA ALA A 35 -15.10 -9.84 -3.89
C ALA A 35 -13.68 -9.55 -3.37
N SER A 36 -12.65 -9.85 -4.18
CA SER A 36 -11.25 -9.56 -3.82
C SER A 36 -10.98 -8.06 -3.70
N ILE A 37 -11.54 -7.24 -4.59
CA ILE A 37 -11.42 -5.77 -4.54
C ILE A 37 -12.11 -5.23 -3.30
N VAL A 38 -13.35 -5.66 -3.02
CA VAL A 38 -14.11 -5.23 -1.83
C VAL A 38 -13.34 -5.56 -0.55
N PHE A 39 -12.86 -6.80 -0.43
CA PHE A 39 -12.07 -7.21 0.73
C PHE A 39 -10.81 -6.35 0.90
N LYS A 40 -10.07 -6.13 -0.20
CA LYS A 40 -8.88 -5.28 -0.20
C LYS A 40 -9.20 -3.83 0.19
N THR A 41 -10.32 -3.27 -0.27
CA THR A 41 -10.77 -1.94 0.14
C THR A 41 -10.97 -1.84 1.65
N LEU A 42 -11.63 -2.83 2.26
CA LEU A 42 -11.84 -2.85 3.71
C LEU A 42 -10.52 -2.89 4.49
N VAL A 43 -9.57 -3.71 4.01
CA VAL A 43 -8.23 -3.80 4.59
C VAL A 43 -7.47 -2.48 4.46
N LEU A 44 -7.57 -1.79 3.32
CA LEU A 44 -6.95 -0.47 3.11
C LEU A 44 -7.54 0.59 4.06
N TYR A 45 -8.85 0.60 4.26
CA TYR A 45 -9.49 1.47 5.26
C TYR A 45 -8.97 1.18 6.67
N ALA A 46 -8.88 -0.09 7.07
CA ALA A 46 -8.38 -0.47 8.39
C ALA A 46 -6.93 0.00 8.62
N ILE A 47 -6.06 -0.15 7.62
CA ILE A 47 -4.66 0.28 7.71
C ILE A 47 -4.56 1.81 7.73
N MET A 48 -5.34 2.51 6.91
CA MET A 48 -5.36 3.98 6.91
C MET A 48 -5.83 4.53 8.27
N ILE A 49 -6.91 3.98 8.82
CA ILE A 49 -7.45 4.42 10.11
C ILE A 49 -6.43 4.18 11.22
N THR A 50 -5.88 2.96 11.32
CA THR A 50 -4.89 2.64 12.35
C THR A 50 -3.58 3.43 12.18
N GLY A 51 -3.11 3.64 10.95
CA GLY A 51 -1.97 4.50 10.65
C GLY A 51 -2.23 5.95 11.07
N SER A 52 -3.41 6.48 10.78
CA SER A 52 -3.74 7.87 11.12
C SER A 52 -3.81 8.13 12.63
N ILE A 53 -4.26 7.14 13.40
CA ILE A 53 -4.28 7.20 14.85
C ILE A 53 -2.84 7.21 15.39
N TRP A 54 -1.98 6.36 14.85
CA TRP A 54 -0.57 6.30 15.22
C TRP A 54 0.16 7.61 14.91
N GLU A 55 -0.06 8.20 13.73
CA GLU A 55 0.55 9.49 13.38
C GLU A 55 0.11 10.61 14.32
N ARG A 56 -1.16 10.61 14.73
CA ARG A 56 -1.64 11.58 15.72
C ARG A 56 -0.89 11.46 17.04
N GLU A 57 -0.65 10.23 17.50
CA GLU A 57 0.03 9.98 18.77
C GLU A 57 1.52 10.35 18.74
N VAL A 58 2.18 10.19 17.58
CA VAL A 58 3.62 10.44 17.44
C VAL A 58 3.94 11.86 16.97
N PHE A 59 3.16 12.40 16.03
CA PHE A 59 3.43 13.68 15.34
C PHE A 59 2.40 14.77 15.67
N GLY A 60 1.30 14.45 16.35
CA GLY A 60 0.27 15.43 16.72
C GLY A 60 -0.75 15.76 15.63
N CYS A 61 -0.71 15.09 14.48
CA CYS A 61 -1.67 15.23 13.38
C CYS A 61 -2.11 13.86 12.86
N TYR A 62 -3.35 13.73 12.38
CA TYR A 62 -3.87 12.42 11.95
C TYR A 62 -3.19 11.89 10.68
N LEU A 63 -2.80 12.74 9.74
CA LEU A 63 -2.12 12.35 8.50
C LEU A 63 -1.30 13.53 8.02
N PHE A 64 -0.41 13.30 7.05
CA PHE A 64 0.42 14.30 6.41
C PHE A 64 1.52 14.86 7.31
N ALA A 65 2.00 14.04 8.27
CA ALA A 65 3.23 14.37 8.96
C ALA A 65 4.36 14.60 7.94
N PRO A 66 5.27 15.58 8.11
CA PRO A 66 6.28 15.92 7.08
C PRO A 66 7.11 14.74 6.58
N ALA A 67 7.35 13.72 7.43
CA ALA A 67 8.07 12.50 7.10
C ALA A 67 7.28 11.49 6.24
N PHE A 68 5.95 11.59 6.23
CA PHE A 68 5.00 10.64 5.61
C PHE A 68 4.12 11.30 4.54
N PHE A 69 4.17 12.63 4.39
CA PHE A 69 3.30 13.42 3.51
C PHE A 69 3.04 12.78 2.13
N TRP A 70 4.10 12.39 1.41
CA TRP A 70 3.93 11.80 0.08
C TRP A 70 3.29 10.41 0.11
N GLU A 71 3.61 9.60 1.12
CA GLU A 71 2.99 8.28 1.30
C GLU A 71 1.50 8.43 1.60
N ASP A 72 1.12 9.46 2.37
CA ASP A 72 -0.27 9.76 2.67
C ASP A 72 -1.02 10.25 1.44
N VAL A 73 -0.43 11.12 0.63
CA VAL A 73 -1.03 11.58 -0.64
C VAL A 73 -1.38 10.41 -1.55
N PHE A 74 -0.43 9.49 -1.77
CA PHE A 74 -0.68 8.34 -2.65
C PHE A 74 -1.60 7.30 -2.00
N SER A 75 -1.52 7.10 -0.69
CA SER A 75 -2.43 6.21 0.02
C SER A 75 -3.87 6.74 -0.01
N PHE A 76 -4.06 8.06 0.09
CA PHE A 76 -5.36 8.71 -0.10
C PHE A 76 -5.88 8.52 -1.52
N LEU A 77 -5.02 8.68 -2.53
CA LEU A 77 -5.40 8.45 -3.93
C LEU A 77 -5.84 6.99 -4.16
N VAL A 78 -5.06 6.02 -3.67
CA VAL A 78 -5.40 4.59 -3.76
C VAL A 78 -6.75 4.33 -3.11
N LEU A 79 -6.97 4.87 -1.91
CA LEU A 79 -8.22 4.72 -1.17
C LEU A 79 -9.39 5.35 -1.93
N ALA A 80 -9.24 6.57 -2.42
CA ALA A 80 -10.26 7.27 -3.19
C ALA A 80 -10.68 6.48 -4.44
N LEU A 81 -9.74 5.89 -5.17
CA LEU A 81 -10.03 5.04 -6.33
C LEU A 81 -10.77 3.75 -5.92
N HIS A 82 -10.43 3.14 -4.79
CA HIS A 82 -11.17 1.99 -4.26
C HIS A 82 -12.57 2.39 -3.78
N THR A 83 -12.74 3.57 -3.18
CA THR A 83 -14.05 4.12 -2.81
C THR A 83 -14.91 4.38 -4.04
N ALA A 84 -14.32 4.95 -5.10
CA ALA A 84 -15.00 5.16 -6.38
C ALA A 84 -15.43 3.83 -7.00
N TYR A 85 -14.61 2.78 -6.90
CA TYR A 85 -14.99 1.42 -7.30
C TYR A 85 -16.19 0.90 -6.51
N LEU A 86 -16.20 1.05 -5.18
CA LEU A 86 -17.34 0.63 -4.37
C LEU A 86 -18.61 1.40 -4.75
N LEU A 87 -18.50 2.72 -4.96
CA LEU A 87 -19.63 3.54 -5.40
C LEU A 87 -20.17 3.05 -6.74
N ALA A 88 -19.29 2.79 -7.71
CA ALA A 88 -19.66 2.24 -9.01
C ALA A 88 -20.39 0.90 -8.88
N LEU A 89 -19.89 0.02 -8.02
CA LEU A 89 -20.50 -1.28 -7.75
C LEU A 89 -21.90 -1.14 -7.11
N PHE A 90 -22.05 -0.31 -6.08
CA PHE A 90 -23.33 -0.16 -5.35
C PHE A 90 -24.40 0.59 -6.15
N THR A 91 -24.00 1.52 -7.01
CA THR A 91 -24.93 2.30 -7.84
C THR A 91 -25.20 1.65 -9.21
N GLY A 92 -24.51 0.55 -9.53
CA GLY A 92 -24.56 -0.07 -10.87
C GLY A 92 -23.97 0.83 -11.95
N LEU A 93 -23.07 1.75 -11.59
CA LEU A 93 -22.47 2.69 -12.51
C LEU A 93 -21.29 2.05 -13.25
N GLY A 94 -21.33 2.20 -14.57
CA GLY A 94 -20.36 1.59 -15.48
C GLY A 94 -20.55 0.09 -15.68
N ASP A 95 -20.13 -0.41 -16.84
CA ASP A 95 -20.14 -1.84 -17.10
C ASP A 95 -19.06 -2.56 -16.25
N PRO A 96 -19.16 -3.90 -16.09
CA PRO A 96 -18.17 -4.70 -15.38
C PRO A 96 -16.71 -4.47 -15.82
N ARG A 97 -16.46 -4.16 -17.10
CA ARG A 97 -15.12 -3.89 -17.62
C ARG A 97 -14.62 -2.53 -17.13
N GLN A 98 -15.45 -1.49 -17.15
CA GLN A 98 -15.13 -0.16 -16.65
C GLN A 98 -14.82 -0.18 -15.15
N GLN A 99 -15.60 -0.93 -14.38
CA GLN A 99 -15.33 -1.15 -12.95
C GLN A 99 -13.96 -1.80 -12.74
N MET A 100 -13.59 -2.80 -13.54
CA MET A 100 -12.29 -3.47 -13.44
C MET A 100 -11.13 -2.59 -13.88
N LEU A 101 -11.32 -1.71 -14.87
CA LEU A 101 -10.33 -0.70 -15.26
C LEU A 101 -10.11 0.32 -14.15
N LEU A 102 -11.16 0.72 -13.42
CA LEU A 102 -11.05 1.59 -12.25
C LEU A 102 -10.25 0.91 -11.12
N ALA A 103 -10.51 -0.37 -10.85
CA ALA A 103 -9.71 -1.16 -9.91
C ALA A 103 -8.24 -1.25 -10.35
N LEU A 104 -7.99 -1.47 -11.64
CA LEU A 104 -6.65 -1.54 -12.20
C LEU A 104 -5.90 -0.19 -12.09
N ALA A 105 -6.59 0.94 -12.29
CA ALA A 105 -6.02 2.26 -12.05
C ALA A 105 -5.61 2.44 -10.58
N ALA A 106 -6.44 1.97 -9.65
CA ALA A 106 -6.09 1.95 -8.24
C ALA A 106 -4.85 1.08 -7.96
N TYR A 107 -4.74 -0.06 -8.63
CA TYR A 107 -3.57 -0.95 -8.50
C TYR A 107 -2.30 -0.35 -9.10
N ALA A 108 -2.41 0.38 -10.21
CA ALA A 108 -1.29 1.12 -10.78
C ALA A 108 -0.75 2.16 -9.79
N SER A 109 -1.62 2.89 -9.09
CA SER A 109 -1.20 3.87 -8.08
C SER A 109 -0.46 3.22 -6.89
N TYR A 110 -0.73 1.94 -6.58
CA TYR A 110 -0.04 1.20 -5.53
C TYR A 110 1.45 0.96 -5.81
N PHE A 111 1.88 0.94 -7.08
CA PHE A 111 3.30 0.79 -7.41
C PHE A 111 4.17 1.93 -6.88
N VAL A 112 3.59 3.12 -6.73
CA VAL A 112 4.29 4.26 -6.13
C VAL A 112 4.61 3.97 -4.66
N ASN A 113 3.61 3.53 -3.89
CA ASN A 113 3.76 3.15 -2.48
C ASN A 113 4.77 2.00 -2.31
N ALA A 114 4.69 0.98 -3.16
CA ALA A 114 5.63 -0.14 -3.13
C ALA A 114 7.07 0.30 -3.41
N THR A 115 7.25 1.22 -4.36
CA THR A 115 8.57 1.78 -4.69
C THR A 115 9.14 2.57 -3.51
N GLN A 116 8.33 3.42 -2.87
CA GLN A 116 8.73 4.17 -1.67
C GLN A 116 9.18 3.23 -0.54
N PHE A 117 8.44 2.16 -0.29
CA PHE A 117 8.80 1.16 0.71
C PHE A 117 10.15 0.49 0.43
N VAL A 118 10.40 0.07 -0.82
CA VAL A 118 11.67 -0.54 -1.22
C VAL A 118 12.84 0.42 -1.05
N LEU A 119 12.66 1.69 -1.42
CA LEU A 119 13.70 2.72 -1.26
C LEU A 119 14.00 2.97 0.22
N LYS A 120 12.99 3.06 1.08
CA LYS A 120 13.17 3.18 2.54
C LYS A 120 13.91 1.97 3.13
N LEU A 121 13.57 0.75 2.71
CA LEU A 121 14.28 -0.45 3.17
C LEU A 121 15.75 -0.46 2.75
N ARG A 122 16.05 0.01 1.52
CA ARG A 122 17.43 0.13 1.03
C ARG A 122 18.21 1.18 1.81
N ALA A 123 17.61 2.33 2.11
CA ALA A 123 18.21 3.38 2.93
C ALA A 123 18.53 2.85 4.33
N ALA A 124 17.57 2.21 5.01
CA ALA A 124 17.78 1.62 6.34
C ALA A 124 18.93 0.60 6.37
N ARG A 125 19.01 -0.28 5.36
CA ARG A 125 20.12 -1.26 5.23
C ARG A 125 21.47 -0.60 4.98
N ARG A 126 21.51 0.55 4.30
CA ARG A 126 22.73 1.31 4.06
C ARG A 126 23.20 1.97 5.36
N ASP A 127 22.29 2.58 6.10
CA ASP A 127 22.59 3.26 7.36
C ASP A 127 23.07 2.26 8.42
N GLU A 128 22.47 1.07 8.48
CA GLU A 128 22.93 -0.03 9.34
C GLU A 128 24.38 -0.47 9.02
N ARG A 129 24.71 -0.62 7.73
CA ARG A 129 26.09 -0.94 7.30
C ARG A 129 27.07 0.16 7.67
N LEU A 130 26.68 1.42 7.52
CA LEU A 130 27.52 2.56 7.90
C LEU A 130 27.76 2.57 9.42
N ALA A 131 26.72 2.37 10.22
CA ALA A 131 26.82 2.31 11.68
C ALA A 131 27.73 1.15 12.15
N LEU A 132 27.60 -0.03 11.55
CA LEU A 132 28.47 -1.18 11.84
C LEU A 132 29.94 -0.91 11.46
N SER A 133 30.18 -0.25 10.31
CA SER A 133 31.54 0.13 9.89
C SER A 133 32.17 1.17 10.81
N ALA A 134 31.39 2.14 11.29
CA ALA A 134 31.83 3.15 12.23
C ALA A 134 32.17 2.53 13.60
N ALA A 135 31.32 1.62 14.10
CA ALA A 135 31.57 0.90 15.35
C ALA A 135 32.82 0.02 15.29
N SER A 136 33.09 -0.62 14.15
CA SER A 136 34.31 -1.41 13.92
C SER A 136 35.57 -0.54 13.77
N SER A 137 35.43 0.77 13.55
CA SER A 137 36.54 1.70 13.33
C SER A 137 37.01 2.41 14.60
N ILE A 138 36.32 2.27 15.74
CA ILE A 138 36.76 2.80 17.04
C ILE A 138 37.87 1.89 17.58
N PRO A 139 39.16 2.30 17.54
CA PRO A 139 40.23 1.51 18.11
C PRO A 139 40.11 1.59 19.63
N GLY A 140 40.32 0.46 20.30
CA GLY A 140 40.22 0.34 21.75
C GLY A 140 40.87 1.50 22.49
N SER A 141 40.16 2.04 23.47
CA SER A 141 40.70 2.80 24.59
C SER A 141 41.84 2.00 25.21
N ARG A 142 43.06 2.21 24.73
CA ARG A 142 44.29 1.92 25.46
C ARG A 142 44.61 3.17 26.27
N ALA A 143 44.24 3.14 27.54
CA ALA A 143 44.82 3.94 28.60
C ALA A 143 44.97 3.02 29.81
#